data_AF-A0AAC9NK83-F1
#
_entry.id   AF-A0AAC9NK83-F1
#
_cell.length_a   1.000
_cell.length_b   1.000
_cell.length_c   1.000
_cell.angle_alpha   90.00
_cell.angle_beta   90.00
_cell.angle_gamma   90.00
#
_symmetry.space_group_name_H-M   'P 1'
#
loop_
_entity.id
_entity.type
_entity.pdbx_description
1 polymer ?
#
loop_
_entity_poly.entity_id
_entity_poly.type
_entity_poly.pdbx_seq_one_letter_code
_entity_poly.pdbx_strand_id
1 'polypeptide(L)'
;MDSTVRIQKGRRGKRMNGVKQLFRFGWEQALSCLFPVVIFASLALTKFISMPILPRYDWLLIIFLLMQWLMVRSGLETKDELRVITLFHLIGLTLEIFKVNMGSWSYPEEGFSKVFGVPLYSGFMYASVASYLCQAWRRLDVNLVKWPSFSIVVPLAAAIYLNFFTHHYWLDIRWWLSLAVIIVFWRTWVTYKVGGKHYRMPLALSFVLIGFFIWIAENIATFFGAWQYPNQTEAWSLVHLGKVSSWLLLVIVSFLIVATLKQVKSRNYRYSTRKIIRQNEERYRGSGKVY
;
A
#
# COMPACT_ATOMS: atom_id res chain seq x y z
N MET A 1 42.09 -50.78 1.00
CA MET A 1 42.84 -49.55 0.64
C MET A 1 42.38 -49.20 -0.75
N ASP A 2 41.67 -48.11 -1.05
CA ASP A 2 41.66 -46.78 -0.45
C ASP A 2 40.33 -46.09 -0.81
N SER A 3 39.70 -45.45 0.16
CA SER A 3 38.39 -44.80 0.08
C SER A 3 38.55 -43.28 0.12
N THR A 4 38.76 -42.65 -1.04
CA THR A 4 38.81 -41.18 -1.11
C THR A 4 37.41 -40.57 -1.09
N VAL A 5 36.92 -40.31 0.13
CA VAL A 5 35.79 -39.41 0.39
C VAL A 5 36.24 -37.97 0.13
N ARG A 6 35.80 -37.38 -1.00
CA ARG A 6 35.93 -35.94 -1.25
C ARG A 6 35.02 -35.18 -0.30
N ILE A 7 35.59 -34.64 0.78
CA ILE A 7 34.93 -33.67 1.65
C ILE A 7 34.62 -32.41 0.83
N GLN A 8 33.34 -32.18 0.54
CA GLN A 8 32.86 -30.88 0.05
C GLN A 8 33.14 -29.83 1.13
N LYS A 9 34.17 -29.00 0.91
CA LYS A 9 34.40 -27.77 1.68
C LYS A 9 33.13 -26.92 1.62
N GLY A 10 32.41 -26.88 2.74
CA GLY A 10 31.30 -25.96 2.94
C GLY A 10 31.77 -24.54 2.64
N ARG A 11 31.10 -23.87 1.70
CA ARG A 11 31.29 -22.43 1.44
C ARG A 11 31.03 -21.70 2.75
N ARG A 12 32.09 -21.27 3.45
CA ARG A 12 32.02 -20.30 4.55
C ARG A 12 31.18 -19.12 4.06
N GLY A 13 29.97 -18.98 4.58
CA GLY A 13 29.07 -17.89 4.22
C GLY A 13 29.75 -16.56 4.51
N LYS A 14 30.14 -15.84 3.45
CA LYS A 14 30.72 -14.50 3.53
C LYS A 14 29.80 -13.65 4.42
N ARG A 15 30.28 -13.17 5.58
CA ARG A 15 29.53 -12.25 6.47
C ARG A 15 29.09 -11.07 5.61
N MET A 16 27.81 -11.04 5.27
CA MET A 16 27.28 -10.02 4.38
C MET A 16 27.17 -8.74 5.17
N ASN A 17 27.87 -7.70 4.72
CA ASN A 17 27.89 -6.39 5.35
C ASN A 17 26.45 -5.88 5.56
N GLY A 18 26.08 -5.57 6.81
CA GLY A 18 24.74 -5.08 7.17
C GLY A 18 24.36 -3.82 6.40
N VAL A 19 25.34 -2.95 6.13
CA VAL A 19 25.15 -1.74 5.30
C VAL A 19 24.70 -2.11 3.89
N LYS A 20 25.34 -3.11 3.26
CA LYS A 20 24.95 -3.57 1.91
C LYS A 20 23.53 -4.14 1.89
N GLN A 21 23.09 -4.78 2.96
CA GLN A 21 21.71 -5.28 3.07
C GLN A 21 20.71 -4.15 3.27
N LEU A 22 21.05 -3.14 4.07
CA LEU A 22 20.23 -1.95 4.24
C LEU A 22 20.05 -1.19 2.91
N PHE A 23 21.14 -1.00 2.15
CA PHE A 23 21.05 -0.39 0.82
C PHE A 23 20.17 -1.21 -0.14
N ARG A 24 20.28 -2.54 -0.14
CA ARG A 24 19.41 -3.41 -0.95
C ARG A 24 17.95 -3.27 -0.55
N PHE A 25 17.66 -3.26 0.75
CA PHE A 25 16.30 -3.07 1.23
C PHE A 25 15.76 -1.71 0.80
N GLY A 26 16.53 -0.64 1.02
CA GLY A 26 16.17 0.72 0.59
C GLY A 26 15.93 0.81 -0.91
N TRP A 27 16.73 0.11 -1.72
CA TRP A 27 16.56 0.06 -3.17
C TRP A 27 15.25 -0.62 -3.60
N GLU A 28 14.91 -1.77 -3.01
CA GLU A 28 13.62 -2.44 -3.27
C GLU A 28 12.42 -1.60 -2.82
N GLN A 29 12.58 -0.85 -1.72
CA GLN A 29 11.56 0.10 -1.27
C GLN A 29 11.41 1.27 -2.26
N ALA A 30 12.51 1.87 -2.71
CA ALA A 30 12.50 2.94 -3.69
C ALA A 30 11.84 2.50 -5.01
N LEU A 31 12.14 1.30 -5.50
CA LEU A 31 11.49 0.73 -6.67
C LEU A 31 10.00 0.45 -6.46
N SER A 32 9.59 0.09 -5.24
CA SER A 32 8.18 -0.04 -4.89
C SER A 32 7.47 1.31 -4.84
N CYS A 33 8.20 2.39 -4.55
CA CYS A 33 7.70 3.76 -4.48
C CYS A 33 7.68 4.50 -5.83
N LEU A 34 7.87 3.82 -6.96
CA LEU A 34 7.96 4.48 -8.27
C LEU A 34 6.76 5.42 -8.54
N PHE A 35 5.52 4.97 -8.28
CA PHE A 35 4.35 5.81 -8.50
C PHE A 35 4.26 6.98 -7.50
N PRO A 36 4.39 6.78 -6.17
CA PRO A 36 4.52 7.91 -5.22
C PRO A 36 5.62 8.92 -5.58
N VAL A 37 6.78 8.47 -6.05
CA VAL A 37 7.88 9.36 -6.46
C VAL A 37 7.45 10.24 -7.64
N VAL A 38 6.77 9.67 -8.64
CA VAL A 38 6.22 10.44 -9.76
C VAL A 38 5.19 11.45 -9.26
N ILE A 39 4.33 11.09 -8.32
CA ILE A 39 3.38 12.02 -7.69
C ILE A 39 4.09 13.23 -7.09
N PHE A 40 5.07 13.00 -6.21
CA PHE A 40 5.81 14.10 -5.58
C PHE A 40 6.61 14.93 -6.57
N ALA A 41 7.23 14.29 -7.56
CA ALA A 41 7.97 14.97 -8.62
C ALA A 41 7.04 15.85 -9.45
N SER A 42 5.85 15.37 -9.83
CA SER A 42 4.87 16.15 -10.58
C SER A 42 4.31 17.30 -9.75
N LEU A 43 4.03 17.08 -8.45
CA LEU A 43 3.61 18.15 -7.55
C LEU A 43 4.67 19.26 -7.47
N ALA A 44 5.94 18.89 -7.26
CA ALA A 44 7.05 19.84 -7.22
C ALA A 44 7.22 20.57 -8.56
N LEU A 45 7.27 19.84 -9.67
CA LEU A 45 7.47 20.38 -11.02
C LEU A 45 6.39 21.40 -11.37
N THR A 46 5.12 21.03 -11.17
CA THR A 46 3.98 21.88 -11.50
C THR A 46 3.77 23.04 -10.51
N LYS A 47 4.43 23.00 -9.33
CA LYS A 47 4.45 24.15 -8.42
C LYS A 47 5.42 25.24 -8.90
N PHE A 48 6.57 24.85 -9.45
CA PHE A 48 7.62 25.80 -9.85
C PHE A 48 7.60 26.15 -11.33
N ILE A 49 6.94 25.35 -12.15
CA ILE A 49 6.82 25.59 -13.60
C ILE A 49 5.36 25.89 -13.91
N SER A 50 5.12 27.07 -14.51
CA SER A 50 3.81 27.45 -15.02
C SER A 50 3.43 26.59 -16.22
N MET A 51 2.24 25.99 -16.19
CA MET A 51 1.72 25.14 -17.26
C MET A 51 0.49 25.81 -17.92
N PRO A 52 0.64 26.56 -19.02
CA PRO A 52 -0.39 27.50 -19.47
C PRO A 52 -1.61 26.89 -20.18
N ILE A 53 -1.55 25.61 -20.59
CA ILE A 53 -2.58 25.00 -21.44
C ILE A 53 -3.77 24.45 -20.64
N LEU A 54 -3.51 23.89 -19.46
CA LEU A 54 -4.51 23.28 -18.59
C LEU A 54 -4.24 23.70 -17.14
N PRO A 55 -5.28 23.75 -16.28
CA PRO A 55 -5.07 23.93 -14.86
C PRO A 55 -4.13 22.86 -14.28
N ARG A 56 -3.42 23.23 -13.22
CA ARG A 56 -2.42 22.37 -12.59
C ARG A 56 -2.96 20.99 -12.23
N TYR A 57 -4.15 20.91 -11.68
CA TYR A 57 -4.77 19.65 -11.24
C TYR A 57 -5.07 18.71 -12.41
N ASP A 58 -5.39 19.23 -13.59
CA ASP A 58 -5.63 18.44 -14.80
C ASP A 58 -4.31 17.89 -15.36
N TRP A 59 -3.23 18.67 -15.31
CA TRP A 59 -1.89 18.16 -15.65
C TRP A 59 -1.46 17.01 -14.73
N LEU A 60 -1.68 17.14 -13.42
CA LEU A 60 -1.40 16.06 -12.47
C LEU A 60 -2.18 14.79 -12.81
N LEU A 61 -3.48 14.94 -13.12
CA LEU A 61 -4.32 13.81 -13.53
C LEU A 61 -3.75 13.11 -14.78
N ILE A 62 -3.40 13.87 -15.82
CA ILE A 62 -2.83 13.31 -17.06
C ILE A 62 -1.52 12.56 -16.77
N ILE A 63 -0.62 13.15 -15.98
CA ILE A 63 0.66 12.52 -15.64
C ILE A 63 0.41 11.21 -14.87
N PHE A 64 -0.53 11.19 -13.93
CA PHE A 64 -0.80 10.01 -13.11
C PHE A 64 -1.49 8.90 -13.90
N LEU A 65 -2.38 9.24 -14.83
CA LEU A 65 -2.95 8.29 -15.79
C LEU A 65 -1.87 7.71 -16.71
N LEU A 66 -0.98 8.56 -17.24
CA LEU A 66 0.14 8.11 -18.07
C LEU A 66 1.07 7.19 -17.29
N MET A 67 1.41 7.56 -16.06
CA MET A 67 2.28 6.73 -15.21
C MET A 67 1.64 5.37 -14.90
N GLN A 68 0.37 5.37 -14.51
CA GLN A 68 -0.40 4.16 -14.28
C GLN A 68 -0.40 3.25 -15.51
N TRP A 69 -0.62 3.82 -16.69
CA TRP A 69 -0.57 3.09 -17.95
C TRP A 69 0.83 2.53 -18.24
N LEU A 70 1.89 3.32 -18.03
CA LEU A 70 3.28 2.89 -18.23
C LEU A 70 3.66 1.73 -17.31
N MET A 71 3.23 1.76 -16.04
CA MET A 71 3.50 0.67 -15.10
C MET A 71 2.83 -0.63 -15.51
N VAL A 72 1.59 -0.56 -16.00
CA VAL A 72 0.87 -1.75 -16.49
C VAL A 72 1.48 -2.24 -17.81
N ARG A 73 1.77 -1.33 -18.75
CA ARG A 73 2.34 -1.67 -20.06
C ARG A 73 3.73 -2.29 -19.96
N SER A 74 4.57 -1.79 -19.07
CA SER A 74 5.92 -2.32 -18.82
C SER A 74 5.91 -3.64 -18.04
N GLY A 75 4.75 -4.10 -17.57
CA GLY A 75 4.63 -5.29 -16.73
C GLY A 75 5.11 -5.06 -15.28
N LEU A 76 5.44 -3.82 -14.91
CA LEU A 76 5.68 -3.46 -13.52
C LEU A 76 4.42 -3.66 -12.68
N GLU A 77 3.23 -3.53 -13.25
CA GLU A 77 1.97 -3.85 -12.58
C GLU A 77 1.16 -4.86 -13.39
N THR A 78 0.54 -5.80 -12.67
CA THR A 78 -0.36 -6.79 -13.25
C THR A 78 -1.78 -6.22 -13.37
N LYS A 79 -2.61 -6.83 -14.24
CA LYS A 79 -4.05 -6.48 -14.33
C LYS A 79 -4.78 -6.64 -13.00
N ASP A 80 -4.39 -7.61 -12.18
CA ASP A 80 -4.98 -7.78 -10.86
C ASP A 80 -4.59 -6.67 -9.89
N GLU A 81 -3.33 -6.21 -9.96
CA GLU A 81 -2.89 -5.06 -9.17
C GLU A 81 -3.59 -3.79 -9.64
N LEU A 82 -3.77 -3.60 -10.96
CA LEU A 82 -4.56 -2.48 -11.49
C LEU A 82 -5.99 -2.46 -10.93
N ARG A 83 -6.69 -3.60 -10.83
CA ARG A 83 -8.02 -3.67 -10.21
C ARG A 83 -8.01 -3.19 -8.76
N VAL A 84 -6.99 -3.60 -7.99
CA VAL A 84 -6.81 -3.12 -6.61
C VAL A 84 -6.56 -1.62 -6.60
N ILE A 85 -5.66 -1.13 -7.45
CA ILE A 85 -5.32 0.29 -7.54
C ILE A 85 -6.56 1.14 -7.92
N THR A 86 -7.39 0.68 -8.87
CA THR A 86 -8.66 1.31 -9.21
C THR A 86 -9.63 1.35 -8.02
N LEU A 87 -9.75 0.25 -7.26
CA LEU A 87 -10.57 0.25 -6.04
C LEU A 87 -10.08 1.33 -5.05
N PHE A 88 -8.76 1.43 -4.86
CA PHE A 88 -8.16 2.43 -3.98
C PHE A 88 -8.37 3.87 -4.45
N HIS A 89 -8.33 4.09 -5.76
CA HIS A 89 -8.68 5.37 -6.36
C HIS A 89 -10.12 5.76 -6.00
N LEU A 90 -11.09 4.86 -6.16
CA LEU A 90 -12.50 5.13 -5.91
C LEU A 90 -12.83 5.36 -4.42
N ILE A 91 -12.31 4.51 -3.51
CA ILE A 91 -12.54 4.69 -2.07
C ILE A 91 -11.83 5.96 -1.57
N GLY A 92 -10.62 6.23 -2.06
CA GLY A 92 -9.86 7.44 -1.72
C GLY A 92 -10.60 8.70 -2.16
N LEU A 93 -11.06 8.74 -3.41
CA LEU A 93 -11.83 9.87 -3.93
C LEU A 93 -13.15 10.07 -3.17
N THR A 94 -13.84 9.00 -2.79
CA THR A 94 -15.04 9.09 -1.93
C THR A 94 -14.72 9.74 -0.58
N LEU A 95 -13.60 9.34 0.05
CA LEU A 95 -13.15 9.94 1.31
C LEU A 95 -12.80 11.42 1.14
N GLU A 96 -12.08 11.78 0.08
CA GLU A 96 -11.72 13.16 -0.26
C GLU A 96 -12.97 14.03 -0.43
N ILE A 97 -13.95 13.57 -1.20
CA ILE A 97 -15.21 14.30 -1.42
C ILE A 97 -15.89 14.56 -0.07
N PHE A 98 -16.03 13.54 0.77
CA PHE A 98 -16.62 13.72 2.09
C PHE A 98 -15.84 14.74 2.93
N LYS A 99 -14.50 14.61 2.97
CA LYS A 99 -13.65 15.43 3.83
C LYS A 99 -13.56 16.89 3.41
N VAL A 100 -13.57 17.17 2.12
CA VAL A 100 -13.64 18.52 1.58
C VAL A 100 -14.97 19.17 1.92
N ASN A 101 -16.09 18.44 1.80
CA ASN A 101 -17.41 18.96 2.21
C ASN A 101 -17.51 19.23 3.72
N MET A 102 -16.76 18.50 4.55
CA MET A 102 -16.65 18.74 6.01
C MET A 102 -15.59 19.81 6.38
N GLY A 103 -15.02 20.51 5.39
CA GLY A 103 -14.01 21.56 5.63
C GLY A 103 -12.70 21.06 6.23
N SER A 104 -12.40 19.75 6.11
CA SER A 104 -11.19 19.18 6.70
C SER A 104 -9.91 19.64 6.00
N TRP A 105 -10.01 19.90 4.69
CA TRP A 105 -9.01 20.53 3.82
C TRP A 105 -9.71 21.00 2.54
N SER A 106 -8.98 21.72 1.68
CA SER A 106 -9.49 22.18 0.40
C SER A 106 -8.48 21.99 -0.74
N TYR A 107 -9.01 21.98 -1.97
CA TYR A 107 -8.24 22.01 -3.21
C TYR A 107 -8.48 23.37 -3.89
N PRO A 108 -7.66 24.40 -3.60
CA PRO A 108 -7.96 25.78 -3.98
C PRO A 108 -7.76 26.09 -5.47
N GLU A 109 -6.79 25.44 -6.13
CA GLU A 109 -6.47 25.73 -7.53
C GLU A 109 -7.56 25.28 -8.50
N GLU A 110 -7.61 25.89 -9.68
CA GLU A 110 -8.57 25.50 -10.71
C GLU A 110 -8.35 24.06 -11.21
N GLY A 111 -9.42 23.44 -11.71
CA GLY A 111 -9.35 22.13 -12.34
C GLY A 111 -10.67 21.76 -13.01
N PHE A 112 -10.62 21.41 -14.29
CA PHE A 112 -11.80 20.97 -15.05
C PHE A 112 -12.28 19.60 -14.58
N SER A 113 -11.33 18.73 -14.22
CA SER A 113 -11.58 17.39 -13.66
C SER A 113 -11.85 17.42 -12.15
N LYS A 114 -12.58 18.42 -11.64
CA LYS A 114 -13.08 18.43 -10.26
C LYS A 114 -14.49 17.87 -10.18
N VAL A 115 -14.72 17.06 -9.16
CA VAL A 115 -16.04 16.52 -8.80
C VAL A 115 -16.31 16.88 -7.34
N PHE A 116 -17.39 17.61 -7.07
CA PHE A 116 -17.75 18.10 -5.73
C PHE A 116 -16.59 18.81 -4.98
N GLY A 117 -15.84 19.66 -5.70
CA GLY A 117 -14.70 20.40 -5.15
C GLY A 117 -13.38 19.62 -5.07
N VAL A 118 -13.37 18.35 -5.49
CA VAL A 118 -12.21 17.46 -5.39
C VAL A 118 -11.66 17.11 -6.77
N PRO A 119 -10.37 17.35 -7.06
CA PRO A 119 -9.76 16.97 -8.33
C PRO A 119 -9.61 15.45 -8.42
N LEU A 120 -9.89 14.86 -9.58
CA LEU A 120 -9.80 13.40 -9.76
C LEU A 120 -8.39 12.85 -9.51
N TYR A 121 -7.33 13.65 -9.66
CA TYR A 121 -5.97 13.18 -9.35
C TYR A 121 -5.83 12.77 -7.87
N SER A 122 -6.60 13.36 -6.95
CA SER A 122 -6.51 13.09 -5.51
C SER A 122 -6.71 11.60 -5.18
N GLY A 123 -7.58 10.90 -5.92
CA GLY A 123 -7.76 9.46 -5.80
C GLY A 123 -6.46 8.69 -6.06
N PHE A 124 -5.58 9.17 -6.94
CA PHE A 124 -4.27 8.56 -7.18
C PHE A 124 -3.32 8.67 -5.99
N MET A 125 -3.51 9.61 -5.06
CA MET A 125 -2.74 9.65 -3.81
C MET A 125 -2.95 8.34 -3.04
N TYR A 126 -4.20 7.87 -2.92
CA TYR A 126 -4.56 6.60 -2.28
C TYR A 126 -4.18 5.40 -3.14
N ALA A 127 -4.41 5.50 -4.46
CA ALA A 127 -4.08 4.44 -5.42
C ALA A 127 -2.57 4.13 -5.41
N SER A 128 -1.73 5.14 -5.23
CA SER A 128 -0.27 5.00 -5.15
C SER A 128 0.19 4.21 -3.92
N VAL A 129 -0.52 4.32 -2.79
CA VAL A 129 -0.27 3.49 -1.59
C VAL A 129 -0.56 2.03 -1.90
N ALA A 130 -1.65 1.74 -2.62
CA ALA A 130 -1.99 0.38 -3.02
C ALA A 130 -0.99 -0.20 -4.03
N SER A 131 -0.54 0.62 -5.01
CA SER A 131 0.53 0.29 -5.94
C SER A 131 1.81 -0.08 -5.17
N TYR A 132 2.25 0.78 -4.25
CA TYR A 132 3.40 0.52 -3.38
C TYR A 132 3.25 -0.79 -2.60
N LEU A 133 2.11 -1.00 -1.94
CA LEU A 133 1.87 -2.21 -1.16
C LEU A 133 1.96 -3.46 -2.05
N CYS A 134 1.35 -3.45 -3.23
CA CYS A 134 1.41 -4.55 -4.19
C CYS A 134 2.84 -4.83 -4.66
N GLN A 135 3.59 -3.78 -5.01
CA GLN A 135 4.97 -3.86 -5.46
C GLN A 135 5.88 -4.40 -4.36
N ALA A 136 5.83 -3.80 -3.18
CA ALA A 136 6.62 -4.21 -2.02
C ALA A 136 6.31 -5.67 -1.65
N TRP A 137 5.04 -6.07 -1.68
CA TRP A 137 4.64 -7.44 -1.39
C TRP A 137 5.33 -8.45 -2.30
N ARG A 138 5.41 -8.14 -3.61
CA ARG A 138 5.98 -9.03 -4.62
C ARG A 138 7.50 -8.98 -4.63
N ARG A 139 8.10 -7.78 -4.59
CA ARG A 139 9.56 -7.58 -4.63
C ARG A 139 10.27 -8.16 -3.42
N LEU A 140 9.66 -8.00 -2.24
CA LEU A 140 10.22 -8.44 -0.98
C LEU A 140 9.68 -9.80 -0.52
N ASP A 141 8.91 -10.52 -1.34
CA ASP A 141 8.32 -11.82 -0.99
C ASP A 141 7.67 -11.80 0.41
N VAL A 142 6.75 -10.85 0.59
CA VAL A 142 6.13 -10.59 1.89
C VAL A 142 5.16 -11.72 2.21
N ASN A 143 5.32 -12.27 3.41
CA ASN A 143 4.45 -13.29 3.96
C ASN A 143 4.00 -12.88 5.37
N LEU A 144 2.75 -13.20 5.69
CA LEU A 144 2.14 -12.88 6.97
C LEU A 144 1.97 -14.15 7.81
N VAL A 145 2.51 -14.13 9.01
CA VAL A 145 2.52 -15.26 9.93
C VAL A 145 1.60 -14.96 11.10
N LYS A 146 0.78 -15.95 11.51
CA LYS A 146 -0.25 -15.79 12.54
C LYS A 146 -1.21 -14.63 12.24
N TRP A 147 -1.70 -14.60 11.00
CA TRP A 147 -2.73 -13.64 10.61
C TRP A 147 -4.08 -13.97 11.29
N PRO A 148 -4.81 -12.97 11.80
CA PRO A 148 -6.13 -13.18 12.42
C PRO A 148 -7.19 -13.63 11.41
N SER A 149 -8.34 -14.12 11.90
CA SER A 149 -9.43 -14.55 11.02
C SER A 149 -10.04 -13.37 10.25
N PHE A 150 -10.56 -13.65 9.05
CA PHE A 150 -11.25 -12.65 8.22
C PHE A 150 -12.43 -11.99 8.95
N SER A 151 -13.13 -12.74 9.79
CA SER A 151 -14.26 -12.23 10.60
C SER A 151 -13.84 -11.17 11.62
N ILE A 152 -12.55 -11.06 11.95
CA ILE A 152 -12.02 -10.00 12.82
C ILE A 152 -11.47 -8.86 11.97
N VAL A 153 -10.66 -9.20 10.96
CA VAL A 153 -9.95 -8.20 10.14
C VAL A 153 -10.89 -7.34 9.32
N VAL A 154 -11.90 -7.93 8.68
CA VAL A 154 -12.82 -7.19 7.79
C VAL A 154 -13.68 -6.19 8.58
N PRO A 155 -14.34 -6.57 9.70
CA PRO A 155 -15.06 -5.59 10.52
C PRO A 155 -14.15 -4.52 11.12
N LEU A 156 -12.92 -4.85 11.53
CA LEU A 156 -11.98 -3.87 12.04
C LEU A 156 -11.60 -2.83 10.97
N ALA A 157 -11.27 -3.27 9.75
CA ALA A 157 -10.98 -2.38 8.64
C ALA A 157 -12.18 -1.51 8.27
N ALA A 158 -13.39 -2.09 8.24
CA ALA A 158 -14.63 -1.36 7.97
C ALA A 158 -14.92 -0.32 9.08
N ALA A 159 -14.75 -0.68 10.35
CA ALA A 159 -14.96 0.23 11.47
C ALA A 159 -14.00 1.42 11.44
N ILE A 160 -12.72 1.19 11.11
CA ILE A 160 -11.75 2.26 10.92
C ILE A 160 -12.17 3.17 9.76
N TYR A 161 -12.49 2.59 8.60
CA TYR A 161 -12.86 3.36 7.43
C TYR A 161 -14.13 4.19 7.68
N LEU A 162 -15.18 3.57 8.22
CA LEU A 162 -16.44 4.24 8.55
C LEU A 162 -16.26 5.34 9.60
N ASN A 163 -15.36 5.16 10.57
CA ASN A 163 -15.11 6.21 11.57
C ASN A 163 -14.54 7.49 10.95
N PHE A 164 -13.79 7.42 9.85
CA PHE A 164 -13.39 8.62 9.11
C PHE A 164 -14.56 9.45 8.57
N PHE A 165 -15.72 8.82 8.33
CA PHE A 165 -16.94 9.50 7.94
C PHE A 165 -17.76 9.91 9.18
N THR A 166 -17.92 9.00 10.14
CA THR A 166 -18.87 9.21 11.25
C THR A 166 -18.33 10.07 12.40
N HIS A 167 -17.02 10.17 12.61
CA HIS A 167 -16.44 11.01 13.68
C HIS A 167 -16.78 12.51 13.59
N HIS A 168 -17.31 12.98 12.45
CA HIS A 168 -17.77 14.36 12.32
C HIS A 168 -19.17 14.56 12.91
N TYR A 169 -19.97 13.49 12.97
CA TYR A 169 -21.35 13.50 13.49
C TYR A 169 -21.48 12.79 14.84
N TRP A 170 -20.46 12.05 15.24
CA TRP A 170 -20.46 11.19 16.42
C TRP A 170 -19.09 11.20 17.11
N LEU A 171 -18.92 10.31 18.10
CA LEU A 171 -17.68 10.10 18.81
C LEU A 171 -16.53 9.69 17.88
N ASP A 172 -15.41 10.39 18.04
CA ASP A 172 -14.13 10.01 17.48
C ASP A 172 -13.49 8.90 18.33
N ILE A 173 -13.55 7.66 17.82
CA ILE A 173 -13.05 6.46 18.50
C ILE A 173 -11.73 5.96 17.91
N ARG A 174 -11.00 6.80 17.15
CA ARG A 174 -9.74 6.42 16.48
C ARG A 174 -8.71 5.82 17.42
N TRP A 175 -8.61 6.30 18.66
CA TRP A 175 -7.69 5.76 19.66
C TRP A 175 -8.05 4.34 20.10
N TRP A 176 -9.33 4.07 20.32
CA TRP A 176 -9.83 2.73 20.64
C TRP A 176 -9.62 1.75 19.47
N LEU A 177 -9.86 2.21 18.24
CA LEU A 177 -9.60 1.43 17.04
C LEU A 177 -8.10 1.16 16.84
N SER A 178 -7.24 2.14 17.15
CA SER A 178 -5.79 1.98 17.13
C SER A 178 -5.33 0.92 18.14
N LEU A 179 -5.86 0.95 19.35
CA LEU A 179 -5.61 -0.07 20.37
C LEU A 179 -6.09 -1.45 19.90
N ALA A 180 -7.28 -1.53 19.29
CA ALA A 180 -7.82 -2.77 18.74
C ALA A 180 -6.90 -3.35 17.65
N VAL A 181 -6.33 -2.52 16.76
CA VAL A 181 -5.31 -2.96 15.79
C VAL A 181 -4.11 -3.59 16.50
N ILE A 182 -3.56 -2.93 17.52
CA ILE A 182 -2.41 -3.46 18.26
C ILE A 182 -2.74 -4.81 18.89
N ILE A 183 -3.88 -4.93 19.55
CA ILE A 183 -4.32 -6.18 20.20
C ILE A 183 -4.50 -7.31 19.16
N VAL A 184 -5.25 -7.04 18.10
CA VAL A 184 -5.59 -8.03 17.07
C VAL A 184 -4.34 -8.54 16.35
N PHE A 185 -3.38 -7.65 16.07
CA PHE A 185 -2.16 -7.99 15.32
C PHE A 185 -0.92 -8.19 16.19
N TRP A 186 -1.03 -8.21 17.53
CA TRP A 186 0.11 -8.34 18.45
C TRP A 186 0.94 -9.61 18.18
N ARG A 187 0.27 -10.70 17.79
CA ARG A 187 0.91 -11.99 17.49
C ARG A 187 1.30 -12.14 16.02
N THR A 188 0.99 -11.16 15.17
CA THR A 188 1.20 -11.23 13.72
C THR A 188 2.59 -10.72 13.35
N TRP A 189 3.27 -11.48 12.49
CA TRP A 189 4.60 -11.16 12.01
C TRP A 189 4.60 -10.99 10.49
N VAL A 190 5.38 -10.03 10.02
CA VAL A 190 5.71 -9.86 8.62
C VAL A 190 7.07 -10.50 8.39
N THR A 191 7.14 -11.46 7.46
CA THR A 191 8.40 -12.01 6.96
C THR A 191 8.64 -11.54 5.54
N TYR A 192 9.88 -11.19 5.21
CA TYR A 192 10.24 -10.66 3.89
C TYR A 192 11.67 -11.06 3.53
N LYS A 193 12.03 -10.93 2.25
CA LYS A 193 13.31 -11.37 1.70
C LYS A 193 14.08 -10.18 1.12
N VAL A 194 15.34 -10.02 1.53
CA VAL A 194 16.26 -9.02 0.97
C VAL A 194 17.53 -9.71 0.50
N GLY A 195 17.84 -9.57 -0.79
CA GLY A 195 19.05 -10.15 -1.39
C GLY A 195 19.27 -11.63 -1.05
N GLY A 196 18.20 -12.42 -1.06
CA GLY A 196 18.23 -13.86 -0.76
C GLY A 196 17.99 -14.26 0.70
N LYS A 197 18.09 -13.33 1.66
CA LYS A 197 17.94 -13.62 3.10
C LYS A 197 16.55 -13.31 3.61
N HIS A 198 16.04 -14.15 4.50
CA HIS A 198 14.77 -13.94 5.18
C HIS A 198 14.94 -13.08 6.44
N TYR A 199 14.05 -12.11 6.58
CA TYR A 199 13.93 -11.22 7.73
C TYR A 199 12.50 -11.28 8.25
N ARG A 200 12.31 -10.85 9.50
CA ARG A 200 10.99 -10.76 10.12
C ARG A 200 10.89 -9.57 11.06
N MET A 201 9.70 -9.01 11.18
CA MET A 201 9.37 -8.00 12.18
C MET A 201 7.91 -8.15 12.65
N PRO A 202 7.56 -7.69 13.86
CA PRO A 202 6.16 -7.60 14.28
C PRO A 202 5.39 -6.69 13.33
N LEU A 203 4.16 -7.07 12.96
CA LEU A 203 3.33 -6.25 12.06
C LEU A 203 3.01 -4.89 12.67
N ALA A 204 2.75 -4.83 13.97
CA ALA A 204 2.53 -3.57 14.69
C ALA A 204 3.72 -2.60 14.54
N LEU A 205 4.96 -3.10 14.62
CA LEU A 205 6.15 -2.28 14.38
C LEU A 205 6.19 -1.76 12.94
N SER A 206 5.83 -2.60 11.96
CA SER A 206 5.72 -2.18 10.57
C SER A 206 4.73 -1.03 10.40
N PHE A 207 3.58 -1.07 11.07
CA PHE A 207 2.60 0.01 11.00
C PHE A 207 3.15 1.32 11.56
N VAL A 208 3.82 1.29 12.71
CA VAL A 208 4.46 2.49 13.28
C VAL A 208 5.47 3.09 12.30
N LEU A 209 6.34 2.27 11.70
CA LEU A 209 7.33 2.73 10.73
C LEU A 209 6.67 3.32 9.48
N ILE A 210 5.64 2.66 8.94
CA ILE A 210 4.90 3.15 7.78
C ILE A 210 4.22 4.48 8.10
N GLY A 211 3.57 4.61 9.26
CA GLY A 211 2.94 5.86 9.70
C GLY A 211 3.91 7.03 9.78
N PHE A 212 5.15 6.79 10.25
CA PHE A 212 6.20 7.79 10.26
C PHE A 212 6.57 8.29 8.86
N PHE A 213 6.80 7.39 7.90
CA PHE A 213 7.12 7.78 6.52
C PHE A 213 5.93 8.44 5.81
N ILE A 214 4.70 8.06 6.15
CA ILE A 214 3.49 8.68 5.63
C ILE A 214 3.35 10.11 6.18
N TRP A 215 3.68 10.35 7.45
CA TRP A 215 3.72 11.71 7.98
C TRP A 215 4.76 12.59 7.28
N ILE A 216 5.93 12.05 6.91
CA ILE A 216 6.90 12.77 6.07
C ILE A 216 6.30 13.09 4.70
N ALA A 217 5.71 12.09 4.04
CA ALA A 217 5.04 12.24 2.74
C ALA A 217 3.94 13.31 2.77
N GLU A 218 3.14 13.36 3.83
CA GLU A 218 2.09 14.36 4.05
C GLU A 218 2.65 15.78 4.07
N ASN A 219 3.75 16.00 4.80
CA ASN A 219 4.40 17.31 4.86
C ASN A 219 4.96 17.73 3.50
N ILE A 220 5.53 16.79 2.74
CA ILE A 220 6.02 17.05 1.38
C ILE A 220 4.86 17.40 0.44
N ALA A 221 3.74 16.67 0.50
CA ALA A 221 2.59 16.90 -0.38
C ALA A 221 1.94 18.26 -0.11
N THR A 222 1.71 18.60 1.16
CA THR A 222 1.18 19.90 1.57
C THR A 222 2.15 21.04 1.24
N PHE A 223 3.46 20.81 1.40
CA PHE A 223 4.48 21.79 1.01
C PHE A 223 4.42 22.08 -0.49
N PHE A 224 4.22 21.07 -1.33
CA PHE A 224 4.06 21.28 -2.77
C PHE A 224 2.62 21.68 -3.17
N GLY A 225 1.71 21.91 -2.22
CA GLY A 225 0.37 22.41 -2.52
C GLY A 225 -0.51 21.38 -3.23
N ALA A 226 -0.44 20.10 -2.83
CA ALA A 226 -1.41 19.11 -3.27
C ALA A 226 -2.83 19.45 -2.73
N TRP A 227 -2.91 19.76 -1.44
CA TRP A 227 -4.10 20.31 -0.77
C TRP A 227 -3.64 21.26 0.33
N GLN A 228 -4.60 21.98 0.91
CA GLN A 228 -4.35 22.90 2.00
C GLN A 228 -5.25 22.61 3.20
N TYR A 229 -4.64 22.49 4.37
CA TYR A 229 -5.36 22.48 5.63
C TYR A 229 -5.84 23.90 6.03
N PRO A 230 -6.88 24.03 6.85
CA PRO A 230 -7.38 25.34 7.30
C PRO A 230 -6.31 26.21 7.99
N ASN A 231 -5.34 25.60 8.67
CA ASN A 231 -4.23 26.29 9.32
C ASN A 231 -3.02 26.56 8.41
N GLN A 232 -3.14 26.29 7.10
CA GLN A 232 -2.10 26.49 6.09
C GLN A 232 -2.52 27.47 4.98
N THR A 233 -3.65 28.18 5.16
CA THR A 233 -4.21 29.09 4.16
C THR A 233 -3.34 30.30 3.89
N GLU A 234 -2.69 30.85 4.92
CA GLU A 234 -1.81 32.03 4.77
C GLU A 234 -0.34 31.66 4.58
N ALA A 235 0.14 30.63 5.30
CA ALA A 235 1.52 30.16 5.22
C ALA A 235 1.60 28.65 5.47
N TRP A 236 2.54 27.98 4.80
CA TRP A 236 2.78 26.57 5.07
C TRP A 236 3.34 26.37 6.48
N SER A 237 2.77 25.40 7.20
CA SER A 237 3.20 24.98 8.53
C SER A 237 3.28 23.46 8.60
N LEU A 238 4.12 22.93 9.49
CA LEU A 238 4.23 21.48 9.70
C LEU A 238 2.88 20.89 10.10
N VAL A 239 2.53 19.77 9.49
CA VAL A 239 1.28 19.07 9.77
C VAL A 239 1.34 18.48 11.18
N HIS A 240 0.39 18.88 12.02
CA HIS A 240 0.33 18.52 13.44
C HIS A 240 0.39 17.00 13.65
N LEU A 241 1.15 16.57 14.65
CA LEU A 241 1.26 15.14 15.02
C LEU A 241 -0.10 14.50 15.36
N GLY A 242 -1.09 15.28 15.78
CA GLY A 242 -2.46 14.80 15.98
C GLY A 242 -3.13 14.23 14.72
N LYS A 243 -2.64 14.57 13.52
CA LYS A 243 -3.11 13.99 12.25
C LYS A 243 -2.42 12.66 11.92
N VAL A 244 -1.28 12.34 12.53
CA VAL A 244 -0.51 11.10 12.28
C VAL A 244 -1.35 9.86 12.56
N SER A 245 -2.12 9.86 13.65
CA SER A 245 -3.00 8.73 14.00
C SER A 245 -4.02 8.45 12.90
N SER A 246 -4.50 9.48 12.23
CA SER A 246 -5.47 9.39 11.13
C SER A 246 -4.83 8.78 9.90
N TRP A 247 -3.68 9.30 9.49
CA TRP A 247 -2.98 8.80 8.31
C TRP A 247 -2.47 7.38 8.52
N LEU A 248 -2.01 7.06 9.73
CA LEU A 248 -1.63 5.71 10.12
C LEU A 248 -2.82 4.74 9.98
N LEU A 249 -3.98 5.09 10.54
CA LEU A 249 -5.19 4.26 10.45
C LEU A 249 -5.65 4.07 9.01
N LEU A 250 -5.57 5.11 8.17
CA LEU A 250 -5.90 5.01 6.75
C LEU A 250 -4.97 4.01 6.04
N VAL A 251 -3.67 4.07 6.31
CA VAL A 251 -2.70 3.15 5.69
C VAL A 251 -2.84 1.73 6.23
N ILE A 252 -3.22 1.58 7.50
CA ILE A 252 -3.61 0.28 8.05
C ILE A 252 -4.80 -0.26 7.27
N VAL A 253 -5.88 0.51 7.06
CA VAL A 253 -7.02 0.08 6.22
C VAL A 253 -6.54 -0.36 4.84
N SER A 254 -5.66 0.41 4.20
CA SER A 254 -5.08 0.04 2.90
C SER A 254 -4.36 -1.30 2.94
N PHE A 255 -3.50 -1.49 3.94
CA PHE A 255 -2.79 -2.74 4.14
C PHE A 255 -3.74 -3.91 4.41
N LEU A 256 -4.76 -3.73 5.25
CA LEU A 256 -5.74 -4.77 5.59
C LEU A 256 -6.55 -5.21 4.37
N ILE A 257 -6.97 -4.28 3.51
CA ILE A 257 -7.66 -4.58 2.26
C ILE A 257 -6.74 -5.40 1.34
N VAL A 258 -5.51 -4.94 1.08
CA VAL A 258 -4.55 -5.62 0.21
C VAL A 258 -4.20 -7.02 0.76
N ALA A 259 -3.93 -7.12 2.06
CA ALA A 259 -3.62 -8.39 2.74
C ALA A 259 -4.78 -9.38 2.60
N THR A 260 -6.01 -8.92 2.83
CA THR A 260 -7.24 -9.70 2.70
C THR A 260 -7.40 -10.22 1.27
N LEU A 261 -7.26 -9.35 0.27
CA LEU A 261 -7.37 -9.72 -1.15
C LEU A 261 -6.31 -10.76 -1.56
N LYS A 262 -5.05 -10.59 -1.13
CA LYS A 262 -3.97 -11.55 -1.39
C LYS A 262 -4.26 -12.91 -0.76
N GLN A 263 -4.79 -12.95 0.46
CA GLN A 263 -5.14 -14.21 1.13
C GLN A 263 -6.33 -14.93 0.51
N VAL A 264 -7.38 -14.20 0.14
CA VAL A 264 -8.55 -14.77 -0.58
C VAL A 264 -8.10 -15.38 -1.90
N LYS A 265 -7.26 -14.68 -2.67
CA LYS A 265 -6.71 -15.20 -3.92
C LYS A 265 -5.89 -16.47 -3.71
N SER A 266 -5.01 -16.50 -2.71
CA SER A 266 -4.22 -17.69 -2.35
C SER A 266 -5.09 -18.88 -1.93
N ARG A 267 -6.16 -18.64 -1.16
CA ARG A 267 -7.13 -19.67 -0.76
C ARG A 267 -7.90 -20.22 -1.97
N ASN A 268 -8.36 -19.36 -2.88
CA ASN A 268 -9.08 -19.76 -4.09
C ASN A 268 -8.19 -20.57 -5.03
N TYR A 269 -6.92 -20.17 -5.20
CA TYR A 269 -5.95 -20.93 -5.97
C TYR A 269 -5.75 -22.34 -5.38
N ARG A 270 -5.48 -22.45 -4.07
CA ARG A 270 -5.32 -23.75 -3.40
C ARG A 270 -6.57 -24.63 -3.51
N TYR A 271 -7.76 -24.04 -3.41
CA TYR A 271 -9.02 -24.77 -3.58
C TYR A 271 -9.18 -25.32 -5.01
N SER A 272 -8.93 -24.48 -6.02
CA SER A 272 -8.99 -24.87 -7.43
C SER A 272 -8.00 -26.00 -7.75
N THR A 273 -6.74 -25.88 -7.30
CA THR A 273 -5.73 -26.93 -7.48
C THR A 273 -6.15 -28.25 -6.84
N ARG A 274 -6.65 -28.22 -5.59
CA ARG A 274 -7.14 -29.44 -4.90
C ARG A 274 -8.32 -30.08 -5.63
N LYS A 275 -9.24 -29.27 -6.17
CA LYS A 275 -10.37 -29.77 -6.95
C LYS A 275 -9.91 -30.48 -8.23
N ILE A 276 -8.95 -29.90 -8.96
CA ILE A 276 -8.38 -30.51 -10.18
C ILE A 276 -7.66 -31.83 -9.86
N ILE A 277 -6.84 -31.86 -8.80
CA ILE A 277 -6.14 -33.08 -8.37
C ILE A 277 -7.16 -34.18 -8.05
N ARG A 278 -8.20 -33.87 -7.27
CA ARG A 278 -9.25 -34.84 -6.92
C ARG A 278 -10.01 -35.36 -8.16
N GLN A 279 -10.35 -34.49 -9.11
CA GLN A 279 -11.01 -34.89 -10.36
C GLN A 279 -10.12 -35.80 -11.22
N ASN A 280 -8.80 -35.56 -11.24
CA ASN A 280 -7.86 -36.43 -11.93
C ASN A 280 -7.74 -37.78 -11.23
N GLU A 281 -7.62 -37.83 -9.90
CA GLU A 281 -7.60 -39.08 -9.12
C GLU A 281 -8.86 -39.93 -9.34
N GLU A 282 -10.04 -39.30 -9.34
CA GLU A 282 -11.33 -39.96 -9.63
C GLU A 282 -11.37 -40.50 -11.07
N ARG A 283 -10.85 -39.74 -12.05
CA ARG A 283 -10.71 -40.19 -13.45
C ARG A 283 -9.76 -41.39 -13.59
N TYR A 284 -8.61 -41.38 -12.91
CA TYR A 284 -7.66 -42.48 -12.95
C TYR A 284 -8.25 -43.74 -12.29
N ARG A 285 -8.93 -43.60 -11.14
CA ARG A 285 -9.65 -44.72 -10.50
C ARG A 285 -10.78 -45.29 -11.35
N GLY A 286 -11.54 -44.45 -12.06
CA GLY A 286 -12.61 -44.89 -12.97
C GLY A 286 -12.12 -45.52 -14.28
N SER A 287 -10.85 -45.30 -14.66
CA SER A 287 -10.29 -45.79 -15.92
C SER A 287 -9.72 -47.21 -15.89
N GLY A 288 -9.75 -47.90 -14.74
CA GLY A 288 -9.35 -49.30 -14.60
C GLY A 288 -7.88 -49.61 -14.92
N LYS A 289 -7.03 -48.62 -15.23
CA LYS A 289 -5.58 -48.83 -15.41
C LYS A 289 -4.89 -48.85 -14.06
N VAL A 290 -4.96 -50.01 -13.42
CA VAL A 290 -3.98 -50.46 -12.43
C VAL A 290 -2.71 -50.82 -13.23
N TYR A 291 -1.62 -50.09 -13.02
CA TYR A 291 -0.29 -50.59 -13.37
C TYR A 291 0.19 -51.52 -12.25
#